data_AF-A0A1G6DNP0-F1
#
_entry.id   AF-A0A1G6DNP0-F1
#
_cell.length_a   1.000
_cell.length_b   1.000
_cell.length_c   1.000
_cell.angle_alpha   90.00
_cell.angle_beta   90.00
_cell.angle_gamma   90.00
#
_symmetry.space_group_name_H-M   'P 1'
#
loop_
_entity.id
_entity.type
_entity.pdbx_description
1 polymer ?
#
loop_
_entity_poly.entity_id
_entity_poly.type
_entity_poly.pdbx_seq_one_letter_code
_entity_poly.pdbx_strand_id
1 'polypeptide(L)'
;MQQSKGFTFIEVLTVLSIIALATIGTLALRDWAVGNSRVSEAKSQIVTIQSGAQIWRPRTGDLTGISMAAMSSIAAIPENWGAGTKINPWGGDMTIAVDGSDQSVYVITVTGIEQAAEGARLARDFTEYALSSSFSGRTLTLRFQG
;
A
#
# COMPACT_ATOMS: atom_id res chain seq x y z
N MET A 1 33.62 -53.95 -3.83
CA MET A 1 33.96 -52.52 -3.60
C MET A 1 33.20 -51.70 -4.64
N GLN A 2 32.17 -50.96 -4.25
CA GLN A 2 31.47 -50.07 -5.17
C GLN A 2 32.34 -48.83 -5.41
N GLN A 3 32.77 -48.63 -6.66
CA GLN A 3 33.47 -47.41 -7.05
C GLN A 3 32.45 -46.26 -7.12
N SER A 4 32.51 -45.36 -6.15
CA SER A 4 31.82 -44.07 -6.24
C SER A 4 32.44 -43.27 -7.39
N LYS A 5 31.73 -43.15 -8.51
CA LYS A 5 32.11 -42.22 -9.58
C LYS A 5 31.91 -40.80 -9.04
N GLY A 6 33.01 -40.07 -8.84
CA GLY A 6 32.95 -38.65 -8.51
C GLY A 6 32.38 -37.83 -9.67
N PHE A 7 31.72 -36.72 -9.35
CA PHE A 7 31.19 -35.80 -10.36
C PHE A 7 32.32 -35.20 -11.22
N THR A 8 32.06 -35.07 -12.51
CA THR A 8 32.97 -34.34 -13.41
C THR A 8 32.88 -32.83 -13.17
N PHE A 9 33.97 -32.10 -13.46
CA PHE A 9 34.00 -30.65 -13.24
C PHE A 9 32.92 -29.91 -14.06
N ILE A 10 32.63 -30.41 -15.27
CA ILE A 10 31.58 -29.84 -16.12
C ILE A 10 30.18 -30.08 -15.54
N GLU A 11 29.91 -31.26 -14.96
CA GLU A 11 28.64 -31.53 -14.27
C GLU A 11 28.45 -30.63 -13.05
N VAL A 12 29.51 -30.38 -12.29
CA VAL A 12 29.43 -29.46 -11.15
C VAL A 12 29.12 -28.04 -11.64
N LEU A 13 29.76 -27.58 -12.71
CA LEU A 13 29.49 -26.25 -13.28
C LEU A 13 28.06 -26.11 -13.85
N THR A 14 27.54 -27.14 -14.54
CA THR A 14 26.17 -27.11 -15.06
C THR A 14 25.14 -27.12 -13.94
N VAL A 15 25.34 -27.91 -12.89
CA VAL A 15 24.45 -27.92 -11.72
C VAL A 15 24.48 -26.57 -11.00
N LEU A 16 25.65 -25.98 -10.78
CA LEU A 16 25.77 -24.67 -10.14
C LEU A 16 25.12 -23.55 -10.95
N SER A 17 25.22 -23.58 -12.28
CA SER A 17 24.57 -22.60 -13.15
C SER A 17 23.05 -22.74 -13.18
N ILE A 18 22.51 -23.96 -13.15
CA ILE A 18 21.06 -24.19 -12.99
C ILE A 18 20.58 -23.66 -11.64
N ILE A 19 21.29 -23.95 -10.54
CA ILE A 19 20.94 -23.47 -9.20
C ILE A 19 20.97 -21.93 -9.15
N ALA A 20 22.00 -21.31 -9.73
CA ALA A 20 22.12 -19.86 -9.77
C ALA A 20 20.93 -19.21 -10.50
N LEU A 21 20.57 -19.72 -11.68
CA LEU A 21 19.43 -19.22 -12.45
C LEU A 21 18.10 -19.44 -11.72
N ALA A 22 17.90 -20.62 -11.13
CA ALA A 22 16.70 -20.92 -10.35
C ALA A 22 16.57 -20.01 -9.11
N THR A 23 17.68 -19.69 -8.45
CA THR A 23 17.70 -18.82 -7.27
C THR A 23 17.36 -17.37 -7.67
N ILE A 24 17.91 -16.86 -8.76
CA ILE A 24 17.58 -15.50 -9.25
C ILE A 24 16.10 -15.40 -9.64
N GLY A 25 15.57 -16.40 -10.36
CA GLY A 25 14.17 -16.43 -10.79
C GLY A 25 13.19 -16.43 -9.61
N THR A 26 13.49 -17.20 -8.56
CA THR A 26 12.62 -17.28 -7.36
C THR A 26 12.62 -15.98 -6.55
N LEU A 27 13.74 -15.28 -6.45
CA LEU A 27 13.83 -13.97 -5.78
C LEU A 27 12.99 -12.90 -6.50
N ALA A 28 13.11 -12.82 -7.83
CA ALA A 28 12.35 -11.85 -8.62
C ALA A 28 10.83 -12.06 -8.53
N LEU A 29 10.37 -13.31 -8.58
CA LEU A 29 8.95 -13.64 -8.43
C LEU A 29 8.43 -13.32 -7.02
N ARG A 30 9.25 -13.57 -5.99
CA ARG A 30 8.92 -13.22 -4.62
C ARG A 30 8.75 -11.71 -4.45
N ASP A 31 9.67 -10.91 -4.98
CA ASP A 31 9.61 -9.45 -4.85
C ASP A 31 8.37 -8.87 -5.54
N TRP A 32 8.00 -9.40 -6.71
CA TRP A 32 6.76 -9.03 -7.39
C TRP A 32 5.50 -9.42 -6.59
N ALA A 33 5.47 -10.64 -6.03
CA ALA A 33 4.34 -11.11 -5.24
C ALA A 33 4.14 -10.28 -3.97
N VAL A 34 5.23 -9.97 -3.24
CA VAL A 34 5.19 -9.11 -2.05
C VAL A 34 4.71 -7.70 -2.42
N GLY A 35 5.22 -7.12 -3.50
CA GLY A 35 4.74 -5.82 -3.99
C GLY A 35 3.25 -5.82 -4.34
N ASN A 36 2.76 -6.94 -4.90
CA ASN A 36 1.34 -7.07 -5.19
C ASN A 36 0.47 -7.15 -3.93
N SER A 37 0.89 -7.93 -2.93
CA SER A 37 0.22 -8.00 -1.63
C SER A 37 0.18 -6.64 -0.94
N ARG A 38 1.30 -5.90 -0.90
CA ARG A 38 1.37 -4.56 -0.29
C ARG A 38 0.39 -3.59 -0.94
N VAL A 39 0.35 -3.51 -2.25
CA VAL A 39 -0.61 -2.62 -2.95
C VAL A 39 -2.06 -3.04 -2.70
N SER A 40 -2.35 -4.33 -2.72
CA SER A 40 -3.71 -4.84 -2.44
C SER A 40 -4.17 -4.48 -1.03
N GLU A 41 -3.28 -4.65 -0.05
CA GLU A 41 -3.55 -4.32 1.35
C GLU A 41 -3.75 -2.80 1.53
N ALA A 42 -2.88 -1.97 0.97
CA ALA A 42 -3.01 -0.52 1.01
C ALA A 42 -4.32 -0.05 0.36
N LYS A 43 -4.72 -0.64 -0.77
CA LYS A 43 -6.00 -0.37 -1.42
C LYS A 43 -7.17 -0.71 -0.50
N SER A 44 -7.14 -1.87 0.15
CA SER A 44 -8.16 -2.26 1.13
C SER A 44 -8.23 -1.26 2.28
N GLN A 45 -7.09 -0.82 2.80
CA GLN A 45 -7.04 0.17 3.88
C GLN A 45 -7.63 1.51 3.45
N ILE A 46 -7.32 1.99 2.24
CA ILE A 46 -7.92 3.22 1.68
C ILE A 46 -9.43 3.09 1.61
N VAL A 47 -9.95 1.97 1.09
CA VAL A 47 -11.40 1.73 1.01
C VAL A 47 -12.04 1.68 2.40
N THR A 48 -11.39 1.09 3.40
CA THR A 48 -11.85 1.14 4.79
C THR A 48 -11.90 2.57 5.32
N ILE A 49 -10.89 3.40 5.05
CA ILE A 49 -10.89 4.82 5.42
C ILE A 49 -12.03 5.56 4.75
N GLN A 50 -12.30 5.31 3.46
CA GLN A 50 -13.42 5.93 2.74
C GLN A 50 -14.77 5.54 3.36
N SER A 51 -14.97 4.26 3.67
CA SER A 51 -16.17 3.79 4.36
C SER A 51 -16.31 4.44 5.74
N GLY A 52 -15.22 4.53 6.50
CA GLY A 52 -15.19 5.21 7.79
C GLY A 52 -15.51 6.71 7.69
N ALA A 53 -15.03 7.38 6.65
CA ALA A 53 -15.35 8.78 6.38
C ALA A 53 -16.85 8.97 6.11
N GLN A 54 -17.49 8.05 5.38
CA GLN A 54 -18.94 8.07 5.14
C GLN A 54 -19.75 7.83 6.43
N ILE A 55 -19.29 6.94 7.31
CA ILE A 55 -19.93 6.68 8.60
C ILE A 55 -19.78 7.89 9.54
N TRP A 56 -18.60 8.50 9.56
CA TRP A 56 -18.30 9.65 10.41
C TRP A 56 -18.98 10.93 9.94
N ARG A 57 -19.26 11.05 8.63
CA ARG A 57 -19.78 12.24 7.98
C ARG A 57 -20.98 12.87 8.73
N PRO A 58 -20.87 14.14 9.14
CA PRO A 58 -22.00 14.88 9.72
C PRO A 58 -23.13 15.08 8.70
N ARG A 59 -24.38 15.16 9.18
CA ARG A 59 -25.56 15.42 8.32
C ARG A 59 -25.50 16.75 7.57
N THR A 60 -24.71 17.70 8.07
CA THR A 60 -24.49 19.01 7.44
C THR A 60 -23.61 18.92 6.19
N GLY A 61 -22.82 17.85 6.03
CA GLY A 61 -21.87 17.68 4.93
C GLY A 61 -20.53 18.40 5.11
N ASP A 62 -20.34 19.12 6.23
CA ASP A 62 -19.07 19.74 6.60
C ASP A 62 -18.16 18.68 7.26
N LEU A 63 -17.00 18.43 6.65
CA LEU A 63 -16.02 17.45 7.13
C LEU A 63 -14.96 18.05 8.06
N THR A 64 -15.13 19.30 8.49
CA THR A 64 -14.20 19.94 9.44
C THR A 64 -14.01 19.09 10.69
N GLY A 65 -12.75 18.77 11.02
CA GLY A 65 -12.40 17.91 12.14
C GLY A 65 -12.27 16.42 11.80
N ILE A 66 -12.52 16.02 10.55
CA ILE A 66 -12.26 14.65 10.11
C ILE A 66 -10.78 14.32 10.28
N SER A 67 -10.51 13.19 10.94
CA SER A 67 -9.17 12.67 11.17
C SER A 67 -9.24 11.17 11.47
N MET A 68 -8.11 10.47 11.34
CA MET A 68 -8.01 9.06 11.72
C MET A 68 -8.40 8.85 13.19
N ALA A 69 -7.95 9.75 14.08
CA ALA A 69 -8.29 9.70 15.51
C ALA A 69 -9.80 9.93 15.75
N ALA A 70 -10.40 10.90 15.05
CA ALA A 70 -11.83 11.16 15.18
C ALA A 70 -12.67 9.97 14.68
N MET A 71 -12.30 9.35 13.57
CA MET A 71 -13.01 8.16 13.05
C MET A 71 -12.81 6.92 13.91
N SER A 72 -11.60 6.68 14.43
CA SER A 72 -11.33 5.54 15.31
C SER A 72 -12.05 5.68 16.66
N SER A 73 -12.22 6.90 17.18
CA SER A 73 -12.92 7.15 18.45
C SER A 73 -14.39 6.72 18.46
N ILE A 74 -15.01 6.62 17.29
CA ILE A 74 -16.39 6.15 17.10
C ILE A 74 -16.46 4.77 16.44
N ALA A 75 -15.32 4.06 16.35
CA ALA A 75 -15.19 2.77 15.66
C ALA A 75 -15.65 2.78 14.18
N ALA A 76 -15.58 3.93 13.49
CA ALA A 76 -15.85 4.01 12.05
C ALA A 76 -14.71 3.39 11.21
N ILE A 77 -13.52 3.33 11.80
CA ILE A 77 -12.36 2.54 11.34
C ILE A 77 -11.81 1.75 12.55
N PRO A 78 -10.96 0.74 12.35
CA PRO A 78 -10.39 -0.04 13.46
C PRO A 78 -9.73 0.85 14.51
N GLU A 79 -10.10 0.65 15.79
CA GLU A 79 -9.61 1.47 16.91
C GLU A 79 -8.08 1.42 17.04
N ASN A 80 -7.48 0.27 16.71
CA ASN A 80 -6.04 0.08 16.73
C ASN A 80 -5.29 0.90 15.67
N TRP A 81 -5.98 1.49 14.69
CA TRP A 81 -5.34 2.41 13.73
C TRP A 81 -5.05 3.77 14.35
N GLY A 82 -5.82 4.20 15.35
CA GLY A 82 -5.60 5.44 16.09
C GLY A 82 -5.36 6.66 15.17
N ALA A 83 -4.16 7.25 15.26
CA ALA A 83 -3.76 8.41 14.45
C ALA A 83 -3.34 8.05 13.01
N GLY A 84 -3.30 6.77 12.64
CA GLY A 84 -2.90 6.30 11.32
C GLY A 84 -1.38 6.15 11.14
N THR A 85 -0.62 6.08 12.23
CA THR A 85 0.84 5.98 12.19
C THR A 85 1.33 4.57 11.92
N LYS A 86 2.23 4.38 10.95
CA LYS A 86 2.82 3.08 10.58
C LYS A 86 1.81 1.97 10.26
N ILE A 87 0.63 2.33 9.76
CA ILE A 87 -0.42 1.35 9.48
C ILE A 87 -0.34 0.78 8.06
N ASN A 88 0.34 1.47 7.15
CA ASN A 88 0.41 0.98 5.77
C ASN A 88 1.45 -0.14 5.60
N PRO A 89 1.38 -0.92 4.51
CA PRO A 89 2.24 -2.10 4.31
C PRO A 89 3.74 -1.81 4.14
N TRP A 90 4.11 -0.53 3.98
CA TRP A 90 5.50 -0.07 3.95
C TRP A 90 5.97 0.49 5.31
N GLY A 91 5.13 0.40 6.34
CA GLY A 91 5.42 0.97 7.67
C GLY A 91 5.35 2.49 7.72
N GLY A 92 4.74 3.13 6.71
CA GLY A 92 4.45 4.55 6.69
C GLY A 92 3.05 4.87 7.22
N ASP A 93 2.70 6.15 7.17
CA ASP A 93 1.46 6.65 7.74
C ASP A 93 0.34 6.69 6.70
N MET A 94 -0.90 6.60 7.17
CA MET A 94 -2.09 6.93 6.39
C MET A 94 -2.91 7.94 7.17
N THR A 95 -3.14 9.11 6.59
CA THR A 95 -3.89 10.19 7.22
C THR A 95 -5.08 10.59 6.37
N ILE A 96 -6.11 11.11 7.02
CA ILE A 96 -7.24 11.78 6.39
C ILE A 96 -7.37 13.18 6.98
N ALA A 97 -7.67 14.17 6.14
CA ALA A 97 -7.95 15.54 6.55
C ALA A 97 -8.98 16.15 5.62
N VAL A 98 -9.70 17.17 6.08
CA VAL A 98 -10.54 18.00 5.21
C VAL A 98 -9.66 18.78 4.24
N ASP A 99 -10.14 18.99 3.02
CA ASP A 99 -9.45 19.87 2.09
C ASP A 99 -9.53 21.33 2.54
N GLY A 100 -8.42 22.05 2.43
CA GLY A 100 -8.34 23.43 2.89
C GLY A 100 -9.18 24.42 2.07
N SER A 101 -9.60 24.05 0.85
CA SER A 101 -10.40 24.90 -0.04
C SER A 101 -11.88 24.51 -0.12
N ASP A 102 -12.23 23.26 0.20
CA ASP A 102 -13.60 22.75 0.17
C ASP A 102 -13.85 21.81 1.35
N GLN A 103 -14.73 22.25 2.27
CA GLN A 103 -15.07 21.49 3.48
C GLN A 103 -15.89 20.22 3.21
N SER A 104 -16.42 20.05 1.99
CA SER A 104 -17.12 18.84 1.57
C SER A 104 -16.18 17.78 0.99
N VAL A 105 -14.89 18.10 0.83
CA VAL A 105 -13.87 17.22 0.25
C VAL A 105 -12.89 16.81 1.34
N TYR A 106 -12.48 15.54 1.32
CA TYR A 106 -11.40 15.05 2.17
C TYR A 106 -10.24 14.52 1.34
N VAL A 107 -9.06 14.57 1.95
CA VAL A 107 -7.79 14.16 1.37
C VAL A 107 -7.25 13.00 2.18
N ILE A 108 -7.01 11.86 1.52
CA ILE A 108 -6.27 10.73 2.08
C ILE A 108 -4.81 10.85 1.61
N THR A 109 -3.87 10.80 2.55
CA THR A 109 -2.44 10.81 2.27
C THR A 109 -1.81 9.53 2.79
N VAL A 110 -1.06 8.85 1.93
CA VAL A 110 -0.31 7.62 2.27
C VAL A 110 1.16 7.90 2.06
N THR A 111 1.98 7.81 3.10
CA THR A 111 3.42 8.11 3.05
C THR A 111 4.27 6.85 3.09
N GLY A 112 5.56 6.98 2.81
CA GLY A 112 6.51 5.88 3.03
C GLY A 112 6.47 4.78 1.98
N ILE A 113 5.78 4.96 0.84
CA ILE A 113 5.80 3.99 -0.27
C ILE A 113 7.22 3.90 -0.83
N GLU A 114 7.85 2.73 -0.70
CA GLU A 114 9.26 2.56 -1.05
C GLU A 114 9.51 2.48 -2.56
N GLN A 115 8.63 1.78 -3.27
CA GLN A 115 8.78 1.55 -4.70
C GLN A 115 7.88 2.50 -5.48
N ALA A 116 8.48 3.34 -6.31
CA ALA A 116 7.76 4.32 -7.12
C ALA A 116 6.73 3.67 -8.06
N ALA A 117 7.02 2.47 -8.59
CA ALA A 117 6.09 1.73 -9.44
C ALA A 117 4.82 1.27 -8.68
N GLU A 118 4.95 0.90 -7.41
CA GLU A 118 3.81 0.52 -6.56
C GLU A 118 2.92 1.74 -6.26
N GLY A 119 3.53 2.89 -5.94
CA GLY A 119 2.83 4.15 -5.71
C GLY A 119 2.13 4.68 -6.96
N ALA A 120 2.81 4.63 -8.12
CA ALA A 120 2.22 5.02 -9.40
C ALA A 120 1.06 4.10 -9.79
N ARG A 121 1.17 2.79 -9.51
CA ARG A 121 0.08 1.83 -9.74
C ARG A 121 -1.12 2.14 -8.85
N LEU A 122 -0.91 2.37 -7.56
CA LEU A 122 -1.97 2.80 -6.65
C LEU A 122 -2.64 4.09 -7.15
N ALA A 123 -1.86 5.11 -7.51
CA ALA A 123 -2.41 6.35 -8.03
C ALA A 123 -3.32 6.10 -9.25
N ARG A 124 -2.85 5.29 -10.21
CA ARG A 124 -3.63 4.93 -11.40
C ARG A 124 -4.94 4.23 -11.06
N ASP A 125 -4.92 3.31 -10.09
CA ASP A 125 -6.10 2.54 -9.69
C ASP A 125 -7.20 3.43 -9.07
N PHE A 126 -6.85 4.62 -8.55
CA PHE A 126 -7.80 5.56 -7.97
C PHE A 126 -8.20 6.72 -8.91
N THR A 127 -7.62 6.82 -10.10
CA THR A 127 -7.91 7.92 -11.04
C THR A 127 -9.37 8.00 -11.45
N GLU A 128 -10.08 6.87 -11.52
CA GLU A 128 -11.50 6.82 -11.90
C GLU A 128 -12.47 7.06 -10.73
N TYR A 129 -12.00 6.96 -9.49
CA TYR A 129 -12.84 7.01 -8.29
C TYR A 129 -12.59 8.25 -7.42
N ALA A 130 -11.38 8.81 -7.48
CA ALA A 130 -11.00 10.01 -6.75
C ALA A 130 -11.25 11.26 -7.60
N LEU A 131 -11.56 12.38 -6.95
CA LEU A 131 -11.57 13.70 -7.60
C LEU A 131 -10.18 14.06 -8.13
N SER A 132 -9.14 13.63 -7.41
CA SER A 132 -7.78 13.65 -7.91
C SER A 132 -6.99 12.52 -7.29
N SER A 133 -6.07 11.94 -8.06
CA SER A 133 -5.12 10.94 -7.59
C SER A 133 -3.73 11.32 -8.05
N SER A 134 -2.79 11.42 -7.11
CA SER A 134 -1.41 11.81 -7.42
C SER A 134 -0.42 11.07 -6.55
N PHE A 135 0.72 10.68 -7.13
CA PHE A 135 1.83 10.10 -6.40
C PHE A 135 3.11 10.88 -6.73
N SER A 136 3.83 11.31 -5.69
CA SER A 136 5.10 12.02 -5.84
C SER A 136 6.05 11.68 -4.71
N GLY A 137 7.32 11.45 -5.05
CA GLY A 137 8.36 11.01 -4.10
C GLY A 137 8.02 9.64 -3.50
N ARG A 138 7.44 9.65 -2.30
CA ARG A 138 7.02 8.47 -1.54
C ARG A 138 5.61 8.61 -0.97
N THR A 139 4.85 9.56 -1.50
CA THR A 139 3.56 9.96 -0.96
C THR A 139 2.49 9.90 -2.04
N LEU A 140 1.45 9.12 -1.76
CA LEU A 140 0.20 9.10 -2.52
C LEU A 140 -0.78 10.08 -1.87
N THR A 141 -1.39 10.95 -2.67
CA THR A 141 -2.41 11.89 -2.25
C THR A 141 -3.66 11.68 -3.09
N LEU A 142 -4.77 11.36 -2.42
CA LEU A 142 -6.06 11.10 -3.02
C LEU A 142 -7.08 12.09 -2.47
N ARG A 143 -7.88 12.72 -3.35
CA ARG A 143 -8.97 13.61 -2.96
C ARG A 143 -10.30 12.94 -3.27
N PHE A 144 -11.22 12.94 -2.32
CA PHE A 144 -12.53 12.33 -2.48
C PHE A 144 -13.63 13.29 -2.04
N GLN A 145 -14.78 13.13 -2.68
CA GLN A 145 -16.00 13.79 -2.22
C GLN A 145 -16.47 13.13 -0.92
N GLY A 146 -16.78 13.97 0.07
CA GLY A 146 -17.47 13.62 1.30
C GLY A 146 -18.85 13.07 1.03
#